data_AF-A0A833ZXI3-F1
#
_entry.id   AF-A0A833ZXI3-F1
#
_cell.length_a   1.000
_cell.length_b   1.000
_cell.length_c   1.000
_cell.angle_alpha   90.00
_cell.angle_beta   90.00
_cell.angle_gamma   90.00
#
_symmetry.space_group_name_H-M   'P 1'
#
loop_
_entity.id
_entity.type
_entity.pdbx_description
1 polymer ?
#
loop_
_entity_poly.entity_id
_entity_poly.type
_entity_poly.pdbx_seq_one_letter_code
_entity_poly.pdbx_strand_id
1 'polypeptide(L)' 'MAYQQVRKTSECHSMERQRRHRSLMLPRQQSGAQLRQVLSPDFNSLCVQQLIGHHLFQDFLATVSPSQEASAFLEQVQSW' A
#
# COMPACT_ATOMS: atom_id res chain seq x y z
N MET A 1 12.42 17.03 -32.01
CA MET A 1 11.89 17.93 -30.96
C MET A 1 11.11 17.18 -29.87
N ALA A 2 10.19 16.24 -30.18
CA ALA A 2 9.40 15.52 -29.17
C ALA A 2 10.23 14.62 -28.21
N TYR A 3 11.18 13.84 -28.72
CA TYR A 3 12.00 12.93 -27.91
C TYR A 3 12.88 13.65 -26.86
N GLN A 4 13.35 14.86 -27.15
CA GLN A 4 14.12 15.66 -26.17
C GLN A 4 13.24 16.21 -25.05
N GLN A 5 11.98 16.55 -25.34
CA GLN A 5 11.02 16.97 -24.32
C GLN A 5 10.64 15.80 -23.42
N VAL A 6 10.34 14.62 -23.99
CA VAL A 6 10.06 13.39 -23.22
C VAL A 6 11.22 13.00 -22.30
N ARG A 7 12.47 13.18 -22.77
CA ARG A 7 13.65 12.88 -21.95
C ARG A 7 13.81 13.87 -20.78
N LYS A 8 13.64 15.17 -21.04
CA LYS A 8 13.69 16.21 -20.00
C LYS A 8 12.56 16.08 -18.97
N THR A 9 11.34 15.77 -19.41
CA THR A 9 10.22 15.53 -18.51
C THR A 9 10.45 14.28 -17.68
N SER A 10 10.90 13.18 -18.28
CA SER A 10 11.25 11.94 -17.57
C SER A 10 12.31 12.15 -16.49
N GLU A 11 13.40 12.87 -16.81
CA GLU A 11 14.46 13.21 -15.83
C GLU A 11 13.92 14.12 -14.70
N CYS A 12 13.09 15.11 -15.03
CA CYS A 12 12.43 15.97 -14.03
C CYS A 12 11.51 15.16 -13.10
N HIS A 13 10.67 14.29 -13.65
CA HIS A 13 9.79 13.40 -12.88
C HIS A 13 10.57 12.41 -12.02
N SER A 14 11.73 11.92 -12.48
CA SER A 14 12.61 11.07 -11.69
C SER A 14 13.15 11.79 -10.46
N MET A 15 13.65 13.02 -10.64
CA MET A 15 14.16 13.84 -9.54
C MET A 15 13.07 14.24 -8.55
N GLU A 16 11.86 14.54 -9.03
CA GLU A 16 10.73 14.84 -8.15
C GLU A 16 10.27 13.62 -7.35
N ARG A 17 10.20 12.43 -7.98
CA ARG A 17 9.94 11.18 -7.26
C ARG A 17 10.99 10.91 -6.20
N GLN A 18 12.27 11.14 -6.50
CA GLN A 18 13.34 10.95 -5.53
C GLN A 18 13.25 11.91 -4.34
N ARG A 19 12.85 13.17 -4.58
CA ARG A 19 12.57 14.13 -3.49
C ARG A 19 11.40 13.67 -2.63
N ARG A 20 10.29 13.27 -3.25
CA ARG A 20 9.09 12.77 -2.55
C ARG A 20 9.39 11.51 -1.74
N HIS A 21 10.21 10.61 -2.26
CA HIS A 21 10.59 9.39 -1.55
C HIS A 21 11.32 9.70 -0.24
N ARG A 22 12.24 10.69 -0.26
CA ARG A 22 12.93 11.13 0.97
C ARG A 22 11.96 11.74 2.00
N SER A 23 10.93 12.45 1.56
CA SER A 23 9.92 13.03 2.46
C SER A 23 8.88 12.02 2.97
N LEU A 24 8.69 10.89 2.29
CA LEU A 24 7.70 9.85 2.60
C LEU A 24 8.32 8.62 3.28
N MET A 25 9.49 8.78 3.90
CA MET A 25 10.10 7.69 4.66
C MET A 25 9.20 7.29 5.82
N LEU A 26 9.02 5.99 6.01
CA LEU A 26 8.22 5.48 7.12
C LEU A 26 8.87 5.87 8.45
N PRO A 27 8.09 6.40 9.41
CA PRO A 27 8.63 6.74 10.73
C PRO A 27 9.07 5.47 11.47
N ARG A 28 9.97 5.65 12.44
CA ARG A 28 10.44 4.53 13.28
C ARG A 28 9.25 3.88 13.98
N GLN A 29 9.26 2.54 14.08
CA GLN A 29 8.15 1.73 14.62
C GLN A 29 7.59 2.20 15.97
N GLN A 30 8.45 2.75 16.85
CA GLN A 30 8.05 3.28 18.17
C GLN A 30 7.04 4.43 18.07
N SER A 31 7.07 5.20 16.98
CA SER A 31 6.15 6.30 16.71
C SER A 31 4.72 5.80 16.42
N GLY A 32 4.58 4.55 15.98
CA GLY A 32 3.29 3.93 15.68
C GLY A 32 2.51 3.46 16.92
N ALA A 33 3.15 3.36 18.08
CA ALA A 33 2.50 2.84 19.29
C ALA A 33 1.37 3.76 19.79
N GLN A 34 1.56 5.08 19.71
CA GLN A 34 0.55 6.07 20.09
C GLN A 34 -0.64 6.06 19.12
N LEU A 35 -0.38 5.95 17.81
CA LEU A 35 -1.42 5.84 16.80
C LEU A 35 -2.28 4.59 16.99
N ARG A 36 -1.67 3.44 17.33
CA ARG A 36 -2.42 2.20 17.61
C ARG A 36 -3.40 2.32 18.77
N GLN A 37 -3.17 3.20 19.74
CA GLN A 37 -4.10 3.43 20.86
C GLN A 37 -5.33 4.23 20.44
N VAL A 38 -5.20 5.07 19.41
CA VAL A 38 -6.28 5.95 18.93
C VAL A 38 -7.07 5.32 17.79
N LEU A 39 -6.43 4.44 17.01
CA LEU A 39 -7.07 3.73 15.92
C LEU A 39 -8.04 2.65 16.45
N SER A 40 -9.26 2.64 15.91
CA SER A 40 -10.20 1.57 16.15
C SER A 40 -9.68 0.26 15.53
N PRO A 41 -9.68 -0.87 16.25
CA PRO A 41 -9.30 -2.18 15.71
C PRO A 41 -10.43 -2.82 14.87
N ASP A 42 -11.25 -2.02 14.20
CA ASP A 42 -12.36 -2.49 13.40
C ASP A 42 -11.86 -3.09 12.07
N PHE A 43 -12.20 -4.36 11.83
CA PHE A 43 -11.76 -5.11 10.66
C PHE A 43 -12.27 -4.48 9.36
N ASN A 44 -13.54 -4.08 9.31
CA ASN A 44 -14.13 -3.54 8.09
C ASN A 44 -13.46 -2.21 7.69
N SER A 45 -13.23 -1.33 8.67
CA SER A 45 -12.49 -0.09 8.48
C SER A 45 -11.05 -0.34 8.01
N LEU A 46 -10.30 -1.21 8.68
CA LEU A 46 -8.86 -1.38 8.42
C LEU A 46 -8.54 -2.26 7.21
N CYS A 47 -9.24 -3.38 7.05
CA CYS A 47 -8.90 -4.40 6.06
C CYS A 47 -9.78 -4.37 4.81
N VAL A 48 -10.92 -3.66 4.83
CA VAL A 48 -11.84 -3.63 3.67
C VAL A 48 -11.93 -2.23 3.07
N GLN A 49 -12.18 -1.20 3.87
CA GLN A 49 -12.38 0.17 3.38
C GLN A 49 -11.08 0.90 3.06
N GLN A 50 -10.01 0.65 3.81
CA GLN A 50 -8.71 1.28 3.57
C GLN A 50 -7.94 0.53 2.50
N LEU A 51 -7.64 1.20 1.38
CA LEU A 51 -6.89 0.59 0.26
C LEU A 51 -5.54 0.01 0.67
N ILE A 52 -4.77 0.77 1.47
CA ILE A 52 -3.45 0.34 1.95
C ILE A 52 -3.60 -0.85 2.92
N GLY A 53 -4.58 -0.79 3.83
CA GLY A 53 -4.82 -1.83 4.81
C GLY A 53 -5.31 -3.13 4.17
N HIS A 54 -6.22 -3.04 3.20
CA HIS A 54 -6.66 -4.18 2.39
C HIS A 54 -5.48 -4.83 1.65
N HIS A 55 -4.63 -4.04 0.99
CA HIS A 55 -3.48 -4.59 0.28
C HIS A 55 -2.49 -5.29 1.22
N LEU A 56 -2.12 -4.65 2.34
CA LEU A 56 -1.26 -5.27 3.35
C LEU A 56 -1.88 -6.53 3.98
N PHE A 57 -3.21 -6.54 4.12
CA PHE A 57 -3.93 -7.70 4.63
C PHE A 57 -3.91 -8.85 3.62
N GLN A 58 -4.13 -8.59 2.33
CA GLN A 58 -3.99 -9.60 1.28
C GLN A 58 -2.56 -10.17 1.24
N ASP A 59 -1.53 -9.32 1.29
CA ASP A 59 -0.13 -9.74 1.38
C ASP A 59 0.11 -10.64 2.59
N PHE A 60 -0.49 -10.31 3.74
CA PHE A 60 -0.43 -11.15 4.93
C PHE A 60 -1.12 -12.51 4.71
N LEU A 61 -2.33 -12.54 4.15
CA LEU A 61 -3.05 -13.81 3.90
C LEU A 61 -2.29 -14.72 2.94
N ALA A 62 -1.57 -14.16 1.97
CA ALA A 62 -0.70 -14.92 1.07
C ALA A 62 0.46 -15.65 1.80
N THR A 63 0.82 -15.22 3.01
CA THR A 63 1.85 -15.89 3.83
C THR A 63 1.30 -16.97 4.77
N VAL A 64 -0.02 -17.05 4.93
CA VAL A 64 -0.69 -17.91 5.91
C VAL A 64 -1.50 -18.99 5.19
N SER A 65 -0.99 -20.23 5.18
CA SER A 65 -1.51 -21.31 4.31
C SER A 65 -3.03 -21.57 4.41
N PRO A 66 -3.68 -21.55 5.59
CA PRO A 66 -5.13 -21.78 5.67
C PRO A 66 -5.96 -20.63 5.11
N SER A 67 -5.39 -19.42 5.03
CA SER A 67 -6.08 -18.21 4.61
C SER A 67 -5.95 -17.93 3.11
N GLN A 68 -4.97 -18.57 2.46
CA GLN A 68 -4.69 -18.40 1.03
C GLN A 68 -5.82 -18.97 0.14
N GLU A 69 -6.42 -20.09 0.53
CA GLU A 69 -7.57 -20.66 -0.19
C GLU A 69 -8.80 -19.75 -0.08
N ALA A 70 -9.06 -19.22 1.12
CA ALA A 70 -10.15 -18.29 1.36
C ALA A 70 -9.95 -16.96 0.59
N SER A 71 -8.73 -16.43 0.53
CA SER A 71 -8.46 -15.20 -0.24
C SER A 71 -8.62 -15.43 -1.74
N ALA A 72 -8.13 -16.56 -2.27
CA ALA A 72 -8.28 -16.90 -3.69
C ALA A 72 -9.76 -17.07 -4.08
N PHE A 73 -10.57 -17.65 -3.20
CA PHE A 73 -12.02 -17.74 -3.41
C PHE A 73 -12.68 -16.35 -3.46
N LEU A 74 -12.33 -15.45 -2.54
CA LEU A 74 -12.90 -14.09 -2.52
C LEU A 74 -12.55 -13.29 -3.78
N GLU A 75 -11.33 -13.43 -4.31
CA GLU A 75 -10.95 -12.80 -5.59
C GLU A 75 -11.76 -13.35 -6.77
N GLN A 76 -12.03 -14.66 -6.78
CA GLN A 76 -12.89 -15.26 -7.81
C GLN A 76 -14.30 -14.68 -7.75
N VAL A 77 -14.89 -14.53 -6.55
CA VAL A 77 -16.23 -13.95 -6.39
C VAL A 77 -16.27 -12.47 -6.80
N GLN A 78 -15.23 -11.69 -6.49
CA GLN A 78 -15.17 -10.27 -6.87
C GLN A 78 -14.93 -10.03 -8.37
N SER A 79 -14.41 -11.02 -9.08
CA SER A 79 -14.14 -10.93 -10.52
C SER A 79 -15.28 -11.42 -11.41
N TRP A 80 -16.38 -11.88 -10.81
CA TRP A 80 -17.64 -12.20 -11.48
C TRP A 80 -18.53 -10.96 -11.60
#